data_AF-A0A0U3LGJ3-F1
#
_entry.id   AF-A0A0U3LGJ3-F1
#
_cell.length_a   1.000
_cell.length_b   1.000
_cell.length_c   1.000
_cell.angle_alpha   90.00
_cell.angle_beta   90.00
_cell.angle_gamma   90.00
#
_symmetry.space_group_name_H-M   'P 1'
#
loop_
_entity.id
_entity.type
_entity.pdbx_description
1 polymer ?
#
loop_
_entity_poly.entity_id
_entity_poly.type
_entity_poly.pdbx_seq_one_letter_code
_entity_poly.pdbx_strand_id
1 'polypeptide(L)'
;MAKSFVVNSEERAWRLLKNWVETDQMPEVEFEGWPKLQIAVEGDEYHSSLNSSQMAALVDFKKTIGRTYAMISHGAYDMRRLHQDEEEQLDFNTQVKQGSSLLETDLSPLVQALSSTISTHPAASLAVGLILGLAFVARPVILKHYEHRAKQLDVDERARLLNLGLSSREKEQFDLYEQSLKKVAKTHPQIHQALPDARHAFWKFASASANADRMTVAGIDLSGDDLEILSERRKRRVVGVEEITKDFKVLGIDKAQGAYRIKLETAAMAVTATFRRPQVTDAKVRQLFRCMADGQIVSATLEVKTADKAQLSARLLKFKVKQPDQSADEVA
;
A
#
# COMPACT_ATOMS: atom_id res chain seq x y z
N MET A 1 35.11 -1.72 -33.64
CA MET A 1 34.38 -2.03 -32.39
C MET A 1 33.18 -1.11 -32.34
N ALA A 2 31.96 -1.66 -32.35
CA ALA A 2 30.77 -0.84 -32.15
C ALA A 2 30.80 -0.32 -30.70
N LYS A 3 30.52 0.97 -30.48
CA LYS A 3 30.45 1.54 -29.13
C LYS A 3 29.14 1.08 -28.48
N SER A 4 29.23 0.35 -27.38
CA SER A 4 28.09 0.07 -26.50
C SER A 4 27.56 1.37 -25.88
N PHE A 5 26.25 1.46 -25.71
CA PHE A 5 25.59 2.56 -25.02
C PHE A 5 25.59 2.29 -23.51
N VAL A 6 26.33 3.07 -22.74
CA VAL A 6 26.45 2.87 -21.28
C VAL A 6 25.33 3.58 -20.53
N VAL A 7 24.46 2.82 -19.84
CA VAL A 7 23.43 3.33 -18.94
C VAL A 7 23.98 3.37 -17.51
N ASN A 8 24.24 4.58 -17.03
CA ASN A 8 24.76 4.85 -15.69
C ASN A 8 23.93 5.91 -14.92
N SER A 9 22.80 6.32 -15.49
CA SER A 9 21.90 7.30 -14.87
C SER A 9 20.47 7.11 -15.36
N GLU A 10 19.51 7.64 -14.59
CA GLU A 10 18.10 7.63 -14.97
C GLU A 10 17.86 8.38 -16.28
N GLU A 11 18.55 9.51 -16.52
CA GLU A 11 18.44 10.28 -17.77
C GLU A 11 18.93 9.51 -18.99
N ARG A 12 19.93 8.64 -18.83
CA ARG A 12 20.37 7.78 -19.92
C ARG A 12 19.36 6.66 -20.17
N ALA A 13 18.79 6.08 -19.12
CA ALA A 13 17.71 5.11 -19.25
C ALA A 13 16.48 5.70 -19.98
N TRP A 14 16.06 6.92 -19.62
CA TRP A 14 14.97 7.62 -20.30
C TRP A 14 15.27 7.90 -21.77
N ARG A 15 16.50 8.35 -22.11
CA ARG A 15 16.90 8.58 -23.50
C ARG A 15 16.88 7.31 -24.33
N LEU A 16 17.37 6.22 -23.76
CA LEU A 16 17.39 4.92 -24.41
C LEU A 16 15.97 4.41 -24.68
N LEU A 17 15.10 4.52 -23.68
CA LEU A 17 13.69 4.16 -23.79
C LEU A 17 12.95 5.01 -24.85
N LYS A 18 13.20 6.32 -24.87
CA LYS A 18 12.64 7.24 -25.88
C LYS A 18 13.05 6.84 -27.29
N ASN A 19 14.34 6.64 -27.53
CA ASN A 19 14.86 6.24 -28.83
C ASN A 19 14.22 4.93 -29.32
N TRP A 20 14.04 3.96 -28.42
CA TRP A 20 13.40 2.69 -28.76
C TRP A 20 11.90 2.82 -29.06
N VAL A 21 11.18 3.68 -28.35
CA VAL A 21 9.77 3.96 -28.68
C VAL A 21 9.65 4.58 -30.07
N GLU A 22 10.53 5.52 -30.41
CA GLU A 22 10.50 6.27 -31.67
C GLU A 22 11.02 5.48 -32.89
N THR A 23 12.07 4.68 -32.71
CA THR A 23 12.79 4.04 -33.84
C THR A 23 12.65 2.53 -33.89
N ASP A 24 12.13 1.90 -32.82
CA ASP A 24 12.13 0.45 -32.61
C ASP A 24 13.52 -0.20 -32.58
N GLN A 25 14.58 0.61 -32.53
CA GLN A 25 15.96 0.15 -32.46
C GLN A 25 16.49 0.28 -31.04
N MET A 26 17.30 -0.70 -30.65
CA MET A 26 18.01 -0.67 -29.39
C MET A 26 19.48 -1.00 -29.64
N PRO A 27 20.43 -0.12 -29.28
CA PRO A 27 21.85 -0.42 -29.42
C PRO A 27 22.25 -1.54 -28.46
N GLU A 28 23.48 -2.03 -28.60
CA GLU A 28 24.13 -2.78 -27.53
C GLU A 28 24.29 -1.88 -26.31
N VAL A 29 23.92 -2.37 -25.13
CA VAL A 29 23.83 -1.57 -23.90
C VAL A 29 24.63 -2.23 -22.80
N GLU A 30 25.34 -1.40 -22.04
CA GLU A 30 26.07 -1.81 -20.86
C GLU A 30 25.53 -1.04 -19.66
N PHE A 31 25.27 -1.72 -18.55
CA PHE A 31 24.77 -1.10 -17.33
C PHE A 31 25.90 -0.93 -16.32
N GLU A 32 26.14 0.32 -15.92
CA GLU A 32 27.22 0.68 -15.02
C GLU A 32 26.65 1.45 -13.82
N GLY A 33 26.48 0.76 -12.68
CA GLY A 33 26.03 1.37 -11.44
C GLY A 33 24.62 1.99 -11.52
N TRP A 34 23.76 1.49 -12.40
CA TRP A 34 22.35 1.86 -12.48
C TRP A 34 21.52 0.63 -12.88
N PRO A 35 20.35 0.41 -12.26
CA PRO A 35 19.68 1.27 -11.28
C PRO A 35 20.23 1.12 -9.85
N LYS A 36 20.21 2.21 -9.09
CA LYS A 36 20.52 2.23 -7.65
C LYS A 36 19.28 2.63 -6.87
N LEU A 37 18.85 1.74 -5.99
CA LEU A 37 17.78 2.04 -5.06
C LEU A 37 18.39 2.56 -3.76
N GLN A 38 18.06 3.81 -3.42
CA GLN A 38 18.39 4.40 -2.13
C GLN A 38 17.11 4.56 -1.33
N ILE A 39 17.10 3.97 -0.15
CA ILE A 39 16.07 4.15 0.87
C ILE A 39 16.75 4.68 2.12
N ALA A 40 16.37 5.85 2.60
CA ALA A 40 16.80 6.37 3.89
C ALA A 40 15.63 6.31 4.86
N VAL A 41 15.83 5.79 6.06
CA VAL A 41 14.83 5.84 7.14
C VAL A 41 15.46 6.51 8.36
N GLU A 42 14.76 7.50 8.91
CA GLU A 42 15.17 8.27 10.08
C GLU A 42 14.12 8.13 11.19
N GLY A 43 14.59 7.93 12.43
CA GLY A 43 13.75 8.02 13.62
C GLY A 43 14.44 7.47 14.87
N ASP A 44 13.88 7.76 16.04
CA ASP A 44 14.47 7.42 17.33
C ASP A 44 14.72 5.91 17.53
N GLU A 45 13.92 5.04 16.90
CA GLU A 45 14.11 3.59 16.97
C GLU A 45 15.10 3.05 15.92
N TYR A 46 15.61 3.92 15.03
CA TYR A 46 16.41 3.55 13.86
C TYR A 46 17.91 3.78 14.07
N HIS A 47 18.47 3.10 15.07
CA HIS A 47 19.90 3.11 15.41
C HIS A 47 20.71 2.11 14.57
N SER A 48 20.75 2.31 13.25
CA SER A 48 21.44 1.39 12.32
C SER A 48 20.91 -0.05 12.35
N SER A 49 19.61 -0.21 12.61
CA SER A 49 18.95 -1.51 12.67
C SER A 49 17.66 -1.51 11.85
N LEU A 50 17.36 -2.66 11.23
CA LEU A 50 16.09 -2.92 10.59
C LEU A 50 15.20 -3.76 11.51
N ASN A 51 13.93 -3.40 11.63
CA ASN A 51 12.97 -4.21 12.36
C ASN A 51 12.53 -5.44 11.53
N SER A 52 11.88 -6.42 12.17
CA SER A 52 11.45 -7.66 11.50
C SER A 52 10.50 -7.43 10.32
N SER A 53 9.67 -6.38 10.37
CA SER A 53 8.75 -6.05 9.29
C SER A 53 9.50 -5.48 8.08
N GLN A 54 10.52 -4.66 8.30
CA GLN A 54 11.38 -4.13 7.24
C GLN A 54 12.23 -5.23 6.61
N MET A 55 12.81 -6.13 7.41
CA MET A 55 13.51 -7.30 6.89
C MET A 55 12.58 -8.17 6.02
N ALA A 56 11.34 -8.42 6.46
CA ALA A 56 10.36 -9.14 5.66
C ALA A 56 10.04 -8.42 4.34
N ALA A 57 9.93 -7.08 4.35
CA ALA A 57 9.72 -6.29 3.14
C ALA A 57 10.91 -6.38 2.16
N LEU A 58 12.16 -6.41 2.65
CA LEU A 58 13.34 -6.63 1.81
C LEU A 58 13.40 -8.04 1.21
N VAL A 59 13.02 -9.06 1.99
CA VAL A 59 12.91 -10.43 1.48
C VAL A 59 11.86 -10.52 0.37
N ASP A 60 10.71 -9.86 0.55
CA ASP A 60 9.69 -9.79 -0.49
C ASP A 60 10.17 -9.02 -1.73
N PHE A 61 10.95 -7.95 -1.55
CA PHE A 61 11.61 -7.24 -2.64
C PHE A 61 12.56 -8.15 -3.43
N LYS A 62 13.41 -8.93 -2.74
CA LYS A 62 14.27 -9.96 -3.37
C LYS A 62 13.46 -10.94 -4.18
N LYS A 63 12.36 -11.47 -3.63
CA LYS A 63 11.50 -12.43 -4.35
C LYS A 63 10.88 -11.81 -5.60
N THR A 64 10.45 -10.55 -5.54
CA THR A 64 9.92 -9.83 -6.70
C THR A 64 10.99 -9.67 -7.78
N ILE A 65 12.22 -9.31 -7.40
CA ILE A 65 13.36 -9.27 -8.33
C ILE A 65 13.60 -10.64 -8.97
N GLY A 66 13.66 -11.70 -8.17
CA GLY A 66 13.86 -13.07 -8.63
C GLY A 66 12.79 -13.53 -9.65
N ARG A 67 11.51 -13.33 -9.34
CA ARG A 67 10.41 -13.64 -10.28
C ARG A 67 10.50 -12.83 -11.57
N THR A 68 10.93 -11.58 -11.45
CA THR A 68 11.07 -10.66 -12.60
C THR A 68 12.22 -11.08 -13.50
N TYR A 69 13.35 -11.49 -12.93
CA TYR A 69 14.45 -12.06 -13.68
C TYR A 69 14.04 -13.38 -14.34
N ALA A 70 13.39 -14.30 -13.63
CA ALA A 70 12.87 -15.55 -14.19
C ALA A 70 11.90 -15.32 -15.37
N MET A 71 11.07 -14.27 -15.28
CA MET A 71 10.17 -13.89 -16.36
C MET A 71 10.90 -13.52 -17.64
N ILE A 72 12.02 -12.81 -17.51
CA ILE A 72 12.76 -12.30 -18.66
C ILE A 72 13.69 -13.38 -19.22
N SER A 73 14.36 -14.13 -18.34
CA SER A 73 15.33 -15.15 -18.73
C SER A 73 14.68 -16.48 -19.13
N HIS A 74 13.64 -16.89 -18.40
CA HIS A 74 13.01 -18.21 -18.54
C HIS A 74 11.57 -18.15 -19.03
N GLY A 75 11.08 -16.95 -19.39
CA GLY A 75 9.73 -16.75 -19.93
C GLY A 75 8.61 -17.13 -18.97
N ALA A 76 8.85 -17.15 -17.66
CA ALA A 76 7.80 -17.33 -16.67
C ALA A 76 8.08 -16.59 -15.37
N TYR A 77 7.05 -15.97 -14.82
CA TYR A 77 7.09 -15.22 -13.56
C TYR A 77 7.10 -16.15 -12.34
N ASP A 78 8.10 -17.04 -12.26
CA ASP A 78 8.25 -18.03 -11.19
C ASP A 78 9.72 -18.17 -10.79
N MET A 79 10.03 -17.78 -9.55
CA MET A 79 11.38 -17.81 -8.98
C MET A 79 11.95 -19.24 -8.88
N ARG A 80 11.10 -20.27 -8.88
CA ARG A 80 11.54 -21.68 -8.86
C ARG A 80 12.26 -22.11 -10.14
N ARG A 81 12.23 -21.27 -11.18
CA ARG A 81 12.94 -21.50 -12.44
C ARG A 81 14.38 -21.01 -12.42
N LEU A 82 14.78 -20.30 -11.37
CA LEU A 82 16.16 -19.83 -11.25
C LEU A 82 17.09 -21.00 -10.94
N HIS A 83 18.23 -21.01 -11.61
CA HIS A 83 19.36 -21.81 -11.21
C HIS A 83 20.04 -21.20 -9.97
N GLN A 84 20.84 -22.01 -9.27
CA GLN A 84 21.47 -21.57 -8.02
C GLN A 84 22.43 -20.39 -8.24
N ASP A 85 23.20 -20.41 -9.32
CA ASP A 85 24.09 -19.33 -9.72
C ASP A 85 23.34 -18.05 -10.08
N GLU A 86 22.17 -18.16 -10.72
CA GLU A 86 21.29 -17.02 -10.97
C GLU A 86 20.71 -16.44 -9.66
N GLU A 87 20.31 -17.30 -8.72
CA GLU A 87 19.81 -16.86 -7.41
C GLU A 87 20.88 -16.13 -6.59
N GLU A 88 22.11 -16.65 -6.61
CA GLU A 88 23.27 -16.04 -5.96
C GLU A 88 23.63 -14.67 -6.59
N GLN A 89 23.51 -14.52 -7.92
CA GLN A 89 23.75 -13.23 -8.60
C GLN A 89 22.71 -12.15 -8.27
N LEU A 90 21.51 -12.56 -7.85
CA LEU A 90 20.44 -11.65 -7.46
C LEU A 90 20.47 -11.28 -5.97
N ASP A 91 21.44 -11.81 -5.22
CA ASP A 91 21.68 -11.35 -3.86
C ASP A 91 22.20 -9.92 -3.86
N PHE A 92 21.49 -9.06 -3.13
CA PHE A 92 21.93 -7.69 -2.90
C PHE A 92 22.32 -7.51 -1.44
N ASN A 93 23.41 -6.78 -1.24
CA ASN A 93 23.85 -6.38 0.08
C ASN A 93 23.16 -5.09 0.49
N THR A 94 22.57 -5.09 1.67
CA THR A 94 21.98 -3.91 2.28
C THR A 94 22.89 -3.44 3.40
N GLN A 95 23.51 -2.29 3.23
CA GLN A 95 24.28 -1.64 4.29
C GLN A 95 23.35 -0.75 5.12
N VAL A 96 23.66 -0.55 6.41
CA VAL A 96 22.96 0.38 7.29
C VAL A 96 24.00 1.30 7.91
N LYS A 97 23.93 2.61 7.64
CA LYS A 97 24.89 3.61 8.15
C LYS A 97 24.47 4.15 9.52
N GLN A 98 25.39 4.81 10.23
CA GLN A 98 25.15 5.35 11.57
C GLN A 98 24.34 6.66 11.52
N GLY A 99 23.27 6.77 12.31
CA GLY A 99 22.42 7.97 12.41
C GLY A 99 21.22 8.03 11.44
N SER A 100 21.18 7.15 10.44
CA SER A 100 20.02 6.89 9.60
C SER A 100 20.12 5.47 9.03
N SER A 101 19.00 4.76 8.93
CA SER A 101 18.98 3.47 8.23
C SER A 101 18.94 3.72 6.72
N LEU A 102 20.08 4.14 6.17
CA LEU A 102 20.28 4.26 4.74
C LEU A 102 20.55 2.88 4.15
N LEU A 103 19.56 2.32 3.47
CA LEU A 103 19.66 1.13 2.64
C LEU A 103 20.04 1.54 1.21
N GLU A 104 21.24 1.17 0.78
CA GLU A 104 21.65 1.27 -0.62
C GLU A 104 21.65 -0.14 -1.21
N THR A 105 20.80 -0.35 -2.22
CA THR A 105 20.71 -1.61 -2.96
C THR A 105 21.11 -1.37 -4.41
N ASP A 106 22.20 -1.99 -4.84
CA ASP A 106 22.62 -1.99 -6.24
C ASP A 106 21.82 -3.03 -7.02
N LEU A 107 21.03 -2.58 -7.99
CA LEU A 107 20.24 -3.42 -8.87
C LEU A 107 20.93 -3.65 -10.22
N SER A 108 22.17 -3.18 -10.37
CA SER A 108 22.99 -3.41 -11.56
C SER A 108 23.16 -4.91 -11.89
N PRO A 109 23.35 -5.84 -10.91
CA PRO A 109 23.40 -7.27 -11.20
C PRO A 109 22.14 -7.82 -11.87
N LEU A 110 20.95 -7.37 -11.42
CA LEU A 110 19.69 -7.71 -12.08
C LEU A 110 19.73 -7.26 -13.54
N VAL A 111 20.09 -6.01 -13.81
CA VAL A 111 20.04 -5.48 -15.18
C VAL A 111 21.16 -6.05 -16.07
N GLN A 112 22.31 -6.41 -15.50
CA GLN A 112 23.39 -7.10 -16.20
C GLN A 112 23.01 -8.56 -16.53
N ALA A 113 22.41 -9.28 -15.59
CA ALA A 113 21.89 -10.61 -15.83
C ALA A 113 20.77 -10.59 -16.90
N LEU A 114 19.96 -9.54 -16.91
CA LEU A 114 19.03 -9.29 -18.02
C LEU A 114 19.77 -9.04 -19.33
N SER A 115 20.79 -8.17 -19.37
CA SER A 115 21.56 -7.85 -20.60
C SER A 115 22.31 -9.05 -21.19
N SER A 116 22.81 -9.96 -20.35
CA SER A 116 23.50 -11.17 -20.81
C SER A 116 22.53 -12.16 -21.43
N THR A 117 21.34 -12.32 -20.84
CA THR A 117 20.26 -13.17 -21.39
C THR A 117 19.66 -12.59 -22.69
N ILE A 118 19.72 -11.26 -22.85
CA ILE A 118 19.26 -10.49 -24.02
C ILE A 118 20.10 -10.73 -25.29
N SER A 119 21.31 -11.28 -25.20
CA SER A 119 22.11 -11.63 -26.38
C SER A 119 21.40 -12.64 -27.32
N THR A 120 20.31 -13.26 -26.85
CA THR A 120 19.46 -14.20 -27.59
C THR A 120 18.11 -13.62 -28.11
N HIS A 121 17.65 -12.44 -27.65
CA HIS A 121 16.37 -11.82 -28.06
C HIS A 121 16.44 -10.27 -28.22
N PRO A 122 15.87 -9.71 -29.32
CA PRO A 122 16.16 -8.35 -29.78
C PRO A 122 15.35 -7.30 -29.03
N ALA A 123 15.99 -6.24 -28.52
CA ALA A 123 15.43 -4.96 -28.03
C ALA A 123 14.31 -4.98 -26.96
N ALA A 124 13.26 -5.79 -27.10
CA ALA A 124 12.11 -5.87 -26.23
C ALA A 124 12.44 -6.35 -24.81
N SER A 125 13.28 -7.38 -24.65
CA SER A 125 13.74 -7.82 -23.32
C SER A 125 14.56 -6.74 -22.61
N LEU A 126 15.34 -5.94 -23.36
CA LEU A 126 16.05 -4.80 -22.81
C LEU A 126 15.10 -3.69 -22.38
N ALA A 127 14.07 -3.41 -23.19
CA ALA A 127 13.01 -2.48 -22.83
C ALA A 127 12.25 -2.93 -21.58
N VAL A 128 11.97 -4.24 -21.42
CA VAL A 128 11.39 -4.80 -20.19
C VAL A 128 12.27 -4.49 -18.99
N GLY A 129 13.58 -4.78 -19.08
CA GLY A 129 14.55 -4.49 -18.02
C GLY A 129 14.63 -3.00 -17.65
N LEU A 130 14.64 -2.10 -18.65
CA LEU A 130 14.61 -0.66 -18.43
C LEU A 130 13.31 -0.20 -17.75
N ILE A 131 12.16 -0.68 -18.22
CA ILE A 131 10.85 -0.35 -17.64
C ILE A 131 10.81 -0.78 -16.17
N LEU A 132 11.29 -1.97 -15.84
CA LEU A 132 11.31 -2.46 -14.46
C LEU A 132 12.33 -1.69 -13.61
N GLY A 133 13.52 -1.40 -14.15
CA GLY A 133 14.50 -0.54 -13.49
C GLY A 133 13.92 0.83 -13.15
N LEU A 134 13.24 1.47 -14.10
CA LEU A 134 12.52 2.73 -13.89
C LEU A 134 11.34 2.57 -12.92
N ALA A 135 10.63 1.45 -12.92
CA ALA A 135 9.59 1.18 -11.93
C ALA A 135 10.15 1.12 -10.51
N PHE A 136 11.44 0.79 -10.36
CA PHE A 136 12.12 0.75 -9.07
C PHE A 136 12.71 2.09 -8.63
N VAL A 137 13.22 2.91 -9.55
CA VAL A 137 13.99 4.11 -9.15
C VAL A 137 13.43 5.43 -9.65
N ALA A 138 12.51 5.44 -10.62
CA ALA A 138 12.05 6.68 -11.21
C ALA A 138 10.92 7.31 -10.40
N ARG A 139 11.19 8.47 -9.84
CA ARG A 139 10.23 9.31 -9.11
C ARG A 139 8.85 9.45 -9.79
N PRO A 140 8.72 9.79 -11.10
CA PRO A 140 7.41 9.94 -11.72
C PRO A 140 6.57 8.65 -11.70
N VAL A 141 7.22 7.49 -11.86
CA VAL A 141 6.54 6.19 -11.87
C VAL A 141 6.08 5.83 -10.46
N ILE A 142 6.93 6.08 -9.47
CA ILE A 142 6.63 5.81 -8.06
C ILE A 142 5.52 6.74 -7.56
N LEU A 143 5.58 8.05 -7.85
CA LEU A 143 4.54 9.02 -7.45
C LEU A 143 3.17 8.68 -8.06
N LYS A 144 3.13 8.27 -9.32
CA LYS A 144 1.86 7.83 -9.94
C LYS A 144 1.29 6.57 -9.31
N HIS A 145 2.15 5.67 -8.84
CA HIS A 145 1.70 4.54 -8.04
C HIS A 145 1.06 4.98 -6.72
N TYR A 146 1.71 5.91 -6.01
CA TYR A 146 1.15 6.50 -4.79
C TYR A 146 -0.18 7.22 -5.06
N GLU A 147 -0.30 7.98 -6.15
CA GLU A 147 -1.56 8.65 -6.52
C GLU A 147 -2.70 7.65 -6.73
N HIS A 148 -2.46 6.55 -7.44
CA HIS A 148 -3.48 5.52 -7.65
C HIS A 148 -3.97 4.91 -6.32
N ARG A 149 -3.06 4.72 -5.36
CA ARG A 149 -3.41 4.22 -4.03
C ARG A 149 -4.13 5.28 -3.19
N ALA A 150 -3.69 6.54 -3.28
CA ALA A 150 -4.31 7.68 -2.60
C ALA A 150 -5.76 7.91 -3.05
N LYS A 151 -6.14 7.51 -4.27
CA LYS A 151 -7.55 7.51 -4.72
C LYS A 151 -8.47 6.59 -3.90
N GLN A 152 -7.91 5.66 -3.13
CA GLN A 152 -8.64 4.77 -2.22
C GLN A 152 -8.69 5.31 -0.77
N LEU A 153 -8.11 6.48 -0.52
CA LEU A 153 -8.08 7.14 0.77
C LEU A 153 -9.10 8.28 0.84
N ASP A 154 -9.34 8.79 2.05
CA ASP A 154 -10.22 9.93 2.27
C ASP A 154 -9.66 11.21 1.66
N VAL A 155 -10.52 12.21 1.43
CA VAL A 155 -10.18 13.45 0.70
C VAL A 155 -8.96 14.16 1.32
N ASP A 156 -8.88 14.22 2.65
CA ASP A 156 -7.79 14.90 3.37
C ASP A 156 -6.46 14.12 3.29
N GLU A 157 -6.51 12.79 3.41
CA GLU A 157 -5.33 11.91 3.26
C GLU A 157 -4.80 11.94 1.83
N ARG A 158 -5.71 11.97 0.86
CA ARG A 158 -5.39 12.12 -0.56
C ARG A 158 -4.73 13.47 -0.83
N ALA A 159 -5.28 14.58 -0.33
CA ALA A 159 -4.71 15.90 -0.54
C ALA A 159 -3.26 15.98 -0.02
N ARG A 160 -2.99 15.33 1.13
CA ARG A 160 -1.67 15.27 1.73
C ARG A 160 -0.65 14.49 0.88
N LEU A 161 -0.98 13.26 0.48
CA LEU A 161 -0.07 12.44 -0.34
C LEU A 161 0.13 13.01 -1.75
N LEU A 162 -0.84 13.74 -2.30
CA LEU A 162 -0.80 14.29 -3.65
C LEU A 162 -0.09 15.65 -3.76
N ASN A 163 0.33 16.27 -2.66
CA ASN A 163 1.11 17.50 -2.70
C ASN A 163 2.50 17.34 -3.37
N LEU A 164 2.92 16.09 -3.62
CA LEU A 164 4.11 15.75 -4.40
C LEU A 164 3.81 15.75 -5.91
N GLY A 165 3.37 16.89 -6.44
CA GLY A 165 3.01 17.03 -7.85
C GLY A 165 4.18 16.74 -8.80
N LEU A 166 3.86 16.19 -9.99
CA LEU A 166 4.84 16.01 -11.07
C LEU A 166 5.11 17.34 -11.78
N SER A 167 6.39 17.65 -12.00
CA SER A 167 6.83 18.65 -12.96
C SER A 167 6.43 18.29 -14.40
N SER A 168 6.48 19.25 -15.32
CA SER A 168 6.17 18.99 -16.73
C SER A 168 7.05 17.89 -17.33
N ARG A 169 8.34 17.90 -17.00
CA ARG A 169 9.29 16.86 -17.44
C ARG A 169 8.94 15.47 -16.88
N GLU A 170 8.55 15.39 -15.62
CA GLU A 170 8.16 14.13 -14.99
C GLU A 170 6.87 13.56 -15.58
N LYS A 171 5.94 14.43 -16.02
CA LYS A 171 4.74 14.00 -16.76
C LYS A 171 5.13 13.39 -18.11
N GLU A 172 6.00 14.05 -18.87
CA GLU A 172 6.50 13.51 -20.15
C GLU A 172 7.22 12.17 -19.98
N GLN A 173 8.04 12.03 -18.92
CA GLN A 173 8.69 10.77 -18.58
C GLN A 173 7.67 9.67 -18.24
N PHE A 174 6.63 9.99 -17.48
CA PHE A 174 5.57 9.05 -17.18
C PHE A 174 4.77 8.65 -18.44
N ASP A 175 4.46 9.60 -19.32
CA ASP A 175 3.76 9.29 -20.58
C ASP A 175 4.60 8.39 -21.48
N LEU A 176 5.92 8.66 -21.58
CA LEU A 176 6.86 7.79 -22.28
C LEU A 176 6.91 6.39 -21.66
N TYR A 177 6.91 6.31 -20.33
CA TYR A 177 6.86 5.04 -19.60
C TYR A 177 5.60 4.24 -19.92
N GLU A 178 4.42 4.87 -19.91
CA GLU A 178 3.16 4.20 -20.26
C GLU A 178 3.13 3.74 -21.72
N GLN A 179 3.64 4.55 -22.65
CA GLN A 179 3.77 4.17 -24.06
C GLN A 179 4.68 2.95 -24.22
N SER A 180 5.83 2.97 -23.55
CA SER A 180 6.79 1.87 -23.55
C SER A 180 6.19 0.59 -22.99
N LEU A 181 5.44 0.70 -21.89
CA LEU A 181 4.73 -0.42 -21.28
C LEU A 181 3.69 -1.01 -22.25
N LYS A 182 2.88 -0.18 -22.90
CA LYS A 182 1.90 -0.66 -23.91
C LYS A 182 2.58 -1.38 -25.07
N LYS A 183 3.76 -0.93 -25.49
CA LYS A 183 4.54 -1.55 -26.56
C LYS A 183 5.09 -2.92 -26.13
N VAL A 184 5.71 -2.98 -24.95
CA VAL A 184 6.27 -4.22 -24.38
C VAL A 184 5.19 -5.25 -24.02
N ALA A 185 4.04 -4.82 -23.50
CA ALA A 185 2.96 -5.73 -23.10
C ALA A 185 2.44 -6.61 -24.24
N LYS A 186 2.61 -6.19 -25.50
CA LYS A 186 2.25 -6.99 -26.68
C LYS A 186 3.15 -8.21 -26.87
N THR A 187 4.44 -8.09 -26.54
CA THR A 187 5.44 -9.16 -26.71
C THR A 187 5.73 -9.90 -25.41
N HIS A 188 5.59 -9.23 -24.26
CA HIS A 188 5.78 -9.80 -22.93
C HIS A 188 4.57 -9.55 -22.02
N PRO A 189 3.46 -10.27 -22.19
CA PRO A 189 2.23 -10.06 -21.40
C PRO A 189 2.43 -10.24 -19.89
N GLN A 190 3.44 -11.02 -19.49
CA GLN A 190 3.79 -11.28 -18.09
C GLN A 190 4.20 -10.00 -17.33
N ILE A 191 4.57 -8.93 -18.04
CA ILE A 191 4.88 -7.63 -17.44
C ILE A 191 3.70 -7.05 -16.64
N HIS A 192 2.46 -7.45 -16.97
CA HIS A 192 1.27 -7.07 -16.21
C HIS A 192 1.24 -7.64 -14.79
N GLN A 193 1.97 -8.73 -14.52
CA GLN A 193 2.13 -9.31 -13.19
C GLN A 193 3.36 -8.72 -12.48
N ALA A 194 4.47 -8.56 -13.19
CA ALA A 194 5.72 -8.05 -12.60
C ALA A 194 5.60 -6.60 -12.10
N LEU A 195 4.88 -5.75 -12.82
CA LEU A 195 4.79 -4.33 -12.48
C LEU A 195 4.03 -3.99 -11.19
N PRO A 196 2.83 -4.54 -10.95
CA PRO A 196 2.19 -4.42 -9.65
C PRO A 196 3.10 -4.87 -8.50
N ASP A 197 3.78 -6.00 -8.65
CA ASP A 197 4.65 -6.56 -7.62
C ASP A 197 5.88 -5.67 -7.35
N ALA A 198 6.53 -5.16 -8.41
CA ALA A 198 7.64 -4.22 -8.30
C ALA A 198 7.24 -2.96 -7.54
N ARG A 199 6.08 -2.39 -7.89
CA ARG A 199 5.54 -1.20 -7.22
C ARG A 199 5.11 -1.47 -5.77
N HIS A 200 4.54 -2.64 -5.51
CA HIS A 200 4.07 -3.04 -4.19
C HIS A 200 5.21 -3.26 -3.19
N ALA A 201 6.41 -3.62 -3.67
CA ALA A 201 7.55 -3.82 -2.78
C ALA A 201 7.98 -2.54 -2.04
N PHE A 202 7.93 -1.38 -2.71
CA PHE A 202 8.15 -0.08 -2.04
C PHE A 202 7.09 0.23 -1.01
N TRP A 203 5.83 -0.03 -1.38
CA TRP A 203 4.70 0.19 -0.49
C TRP A 203 4.84 -0.61 0.80
N LYS A 204 5.22 -1.88 0.69
CA LYS A 204 5.47 -2.74 1.85
C LYS A 204 6.58 -2.20 2.74
N PHE A 205 7.67 -1.73 2.15
CA PHE A 205 8.77 -1.16 2.93
C PHE A 205 8.36 0.15 3.61
N ALA A 206 7.67 1.06 2.91
CA ALA A 206 7.13 2.30 3.49
C ALA A 206 6.12 2.01 4.62
N SER A 207 5.22 1.04 4.41
CA SER A 207 4.25 0.60 5.42
C SER A 207 4.91 -0.02 6.65
N ALA A 208 6.03 -0.73 6.46
CA ALA A 208 6.80 -1.34 7.54
C ALA A 208 7.56 -0.31 8.39
N SER A 209 7.77 0.90 7.84
CA SER A 209 8.50 2.00 8.46
C SER A 209 7.59 3.06 9.10
N ALA A 210 6.33 2.73 9.42
CA ALA A 210 5.36 3.71 9.93
C ALA A 210 5.60 4.28 11.33
N ASN A 211 6.64 3.82 12.03
CA ASN A 211 7.16 4.41 13.26
C ASN A 211 8.42 5.28 13.00
N ALA A 212 8.81 5.48 11.75
CA ALA A 212 9.88 6.39 11.39
C ALA A 212 9.38 7.83 11.32
N ASP A 213 10.25 8.78 11.62
CA ASP A 213 9.95 10.21 11.52
C ASP A 213 10.01 10.70 10.08
N ARG A 214 10.94 10.13 9.30
CA ARG A 214 11.09 10.43 7.87
C ARG A 214 11.61 9.22 7.12
N MET A 215 11.19 9.10 5.87
CA MET A 215 11.73 8.10 4.94
C MET A 215 11.87 8.70 3.55
N THR A 216 13.06 8.54 2.95
CA THR A 216 13.29 8.92 1.56
C THR A 216 13.41 7.66 0.71
N VAL A 217 12.65 7.55 -0.38
CA VAL A 217 12.75 6.44 -1.35
C VAL A 217 12.91 7.01 -2.73
N ALA A 218 14.02 6.69 -3.42
CA ALA A 218 14.23 7.11 -4.81
C ALA A 218 13.99 8.63 -5.02
N GLY A 219 14.44 9.45 -4.07
CA GLY A 219 14.26 10.91 -4.08
C GLY A 219 12.85 11.40 -3.70
N ILE A 220 11.96 10.54 -3.21
CA ILE A 220 10.66 10.91 -2.63
C ILE A 220 10.80 10.96 -1.13
N ASP A 221 10.55 12.12 -0.54
CA ASP A 221 10.56 12.32 0.91
C ASP A 221 9.16 12.11 1.49
N LEU A 222 9.06 11.20 2.46
CA LEU A 222 7.83 10.82 3.15
C LEU A 222 7.99 11.15 4.64
N SER A 223 7.07 11.95 5.17
CA SER A 223 7.01 12.22 6.61
C SER A 223 6.44 11.03 7.39
N GLY A 224 6.67 10.97 8.69
CA GLY A 224 6.11 9.93 9.56
C GLY A 224 4.58 9.80 9.45
N ASP A 225 3.87 10.92 9.34
CA ASP A 225 2.44 10.93 9.09
C ASP A 225 2.07 10.33 7.72
N ASP A 226 2.86 10.58 6.67
CA ASP A 226 2.65 9.95 5.37
C ASP A 226 2.82 8.44 5.51
N LEU A 227 3.89 7.97 6.18
CA LEU A 227 4.12 6.55 6.45
C LEU A 227 2.98 5.92 7.29
N GLU A 228 2.40 6.66 8.24
CA GLU A 228 1.24 6.21 9.02
C GLU A 228 -0.02 6.03 8.15
N ILE A 229 -0.24 6.94 7.19
CA ILE A 229 -1.32 6.82 6.19
C ILE A 229 -1.08 5.61 5.29
N LEU A 230 0.15 5.43 4.79
CA LEU A 230 0.50 4.30 3.90
C LEU A 230 0.37 2.94 4.60
N SER A 231 0.68 2.87 5.90
CA SER A 231 0.58 1.63 6.67
C SER A 231 -0.84 1.25 7.10
N GLU A 232 -1.85 2.06 6.75
CA GLU A 232 -3.23 1.97 7.25
C GLU A 232 -3.31 1.98 8.79
N ARG A 233 -2.22 2.32 9.51
CA ARG A 233 -2.18 2.41 10.98
C ARG A 233 -3.00 3.59 11.47
N ARG A 234 -3.10 4.66 10.69
CA ARG A 234 -3.97 5.81 11.01
C ARG A 234 -5.44 5.39 11.18
N LYS A 235 -5.95 4.46 10.34
CA LYS A 235 -7.29 3.86 10.50
C LYS A 235 -7.46 3.10 11.83
N ARG A 236 -6.36 2.72 12.48
CA ARG A 236 -6.35 2.03 13.78
C ARG A 236 -6.04 2.94 14.98
N ARG A 237 -5.70 4.21 14.76
CA ARG A 237 -5.52 5.16 15.86
C ARG A 237 -6.89 5.53 16.41
N VAL A 238 -7.39 4.71 17.33
CA VAL A 238 -8.57 5.02 18.14
C VAL A 238 -8.19 6.22 19.00
N VAL A 239 -8.62 7.42 18.58
CA VAL A 239 -8.28 8.68 19.26
C VAL A 239 -9.05 8.82 20.57
N GLY A 240 -10.18 8.12 20.70
CA GLY A 240 -10.91 8.03 21.96
C GLY A 240 -11.92 6.88 21.97
N VAL A 241 -12.13 6.33 23.16
CA VAL A 241 -13.27 5.47 23.47
C VAL A 241 -14.22 6.33 24.29
N GLU A 242 -15.38 6.67 23.72
CA GLU A 242 -16.42 7.44 24.43
C GLU A 242 -17.60 6.53 24.74
N GLU A 243 -18.07 6.56 25.99
CA GLU A 243 -19.29 5.84 26.39
C GLU A 243 -20.49 6.78 26.29
N ILE A 244 -21.37 6.51 25.32
CA ILE A 244 -22.57 7.30 25.08
C ILE A 244 -23.79 6.50 25.56
N THR A 245 -24.57 7.08 26.48
CA THR A 245 -25.87 6.54 26.86
C THR A 245 -26.98 7.43 26.31
N LYS A 246 -27.79 6.88 25.39
CA LYS A 246 -28.92 7.59 24.76
C LYS A 246 -30.10 6.65 24.53
N ASP A 247 -31.25 7.24 24.25
CA ASP A 247 -32.47 6.53 23.91
C ASP A 247 -32.54 6.31 22.39
N PHE A 248 -32.63 5.05 21.97
CA PHE A 248 -32.60 4.64 20.56
C PHE A 248 -33.83 3.83 20.18
N LYS A 249 -34.23 3.94 18.91
CA LYS A 249 -35.13 3.00 18.25
C LYS A 249 -34.30 1.89 17.60
N VAL A 250 -34.70 0.63 17.78
CA VAL A 250 -34.06 -0.51 17.13
C VAL A 250 -34.67 -0.69 15.74
N LEU A 251 -33.87 -0.56 14.69
CA LEU A 251 -34.33 -0.67 13.29
C LEU A 251 -34.08 -2.06 12.68
N GLY A 252 -33.05 -2.76 13.14
CA GLY A 252 -32.66 -4.02 12.53
C GLY A 252 -31.61 -4.76 13.34
N ILE A 253 -31.65 -6.09 13.29
CA ILE A 253 -30.71 -6.97 13.98
C ILE A 253 -30.23 -8.04 13.01
N ASP A 254 -28.95 -7.99 12.65
CA ASP A 254 -28.31 -8.93 11.74
C ASP A 254 -27.32 -9.84 12.50
N LYS A 255 -27.36 -11.14 12.23
CA LYS A 255 -26.40 -12.09 12.82
C LYS A 255 -25.14 -12.16 11.95
N ALA A 256 -23.97 -11.87 12.53
CA ALA A 256 -22.69 -11.89 11.84
C ALA A 256 -21.65 -12.65 12.67
N GLN A 257 -21.18 -13.81 12.17
CA GLN A 257 -20.06 -14.62 12.70
C GLN A 257 -19.80 -14.48 14.21
N GLY A 258 -20.70 -15.03 15.04
CA GLY A 258 -20.55 -15.04 16.51
C GLY A 258 -20.92 -13.74 17.25
N ALA A 259 -21.42 -12.73 16.54
CA ALA A 259 -21.91 -11.46 17.07
C ALA A 259 -23.26 -11.05 16.43
N TYR A 260 -23.93 -10.08 17.05
CA TYR A 260 -25.11 -9.44 16.48
C TYR A 260 -24.79 -7.99 16.12
N ARG A 261 -25.13 -7.55 14.90
CA ARG A 261 -25.10 -6.14 14.51
C ARG A 261 -26.49 -5.56 14.69
N ILE A 262 -26.58 -4.50 15.46
CA ILE A 262 -27.84 -3.85 15.81
C ILE A 262 -27.82 -2.45 15.22
N LYS A 263 -28.80 -2.15 14.37
CA LYS A 263 -29.01 -0.82 13.79
C LYS A 263 -29.89 -0.03 14.76
N LEU A 264 -29.34 1.06 15.28
CA LEU A 264 -29.97 1.94 16.26
C LEU A 264 -30.10 3.33 15.67
N GLU A 265 -31.23 3.99 15.90
CA GLU A 265 -31.49 5.33 15.39
C GLU A 265 -32.07 6.25 16.46
N THR A 266 -31.67 7.51 16.39
CA THR A 266 -32.24 8.66 17.11
C THR A 266 -32.58 9.75 16.10
N ALA A 267 -33.31 10.78 16.50
CA ALA A 267 -33.64 11.92 15.63
C ALA A 267 -32.41 12.65 15.03
N ALA A 268 -31.22 12.48 15.62
CA ALA A 268 -29.99 13.17 15.21
C ALA A 268 -28.87 12.24 14.71
N MET A 269 -29.03 10.92 14.81
CA MET A 269 -27.94 9.96 14.59
C MET A 269 -28.48 8.56 14.31
N ALA A 270 -27.95 7.91 13.27
CA ALA A 270 -28.07 6.47 13.04
C ALA A 270 -26.71 5.80 13.27
N VAL A 271 -26.68 4.71 14.05
CA VAL A 271 -25.45 4.00 14.41
C VAL A 271 -25.65 2.49 14.30
N THR A 272 -24.66 1.79 13.76
CA THR A 272 -24.63 0.31 13.76
C THR A 272 -23.69 -0.17 14.85
N ALA A 273 -24.25 -0.77 15.90
CA ALA A 273 -23.50 -1.26 17.05
C ALA A 273 -23.30 -2.78 16.98
N THR A 274 -22.12 -3.26 17.37
CA THR A 274 -21.86 -4.70 17.50
C THR A 274 -22.09 -5.15 18.94
N PHE A 275 -22.83 -6.24 19.12
CA PHE A 275 -23.10 -6.88 20.40
C PHE A 275 -22.39 -8.24 20.44
N ARG A 276 -21.45 -8.43 21.39
CA ARG A 276 -20.60 -9.63 21.51
C ARG A 276 -20.75 -10.30 22.89
N ARG A 277 -20.34 -11.57 22.99
CA ARG A 277 -20.20 -12.25 24.29
C ARG A 277 -19.11 -11.54 25.12
N PRO A 278 -19.23 -11.47 26.47
CA PRO A 278 -20.25 -12.10 27.32
C PRO A 278 -21.54 -11.30 27.49
N GLN A 279 -21.64 -10.08 26.92
CA GLN A 279 -22.82 -9.23 27.11
C GLN A 279 -24.06 -9.75 26.37
N VAL A 280 -23.85 -10.46 25.25
CA VAL A 280 -24.89 -11.18 24.48
C VAL A 280 -25.36 -12.42 25.22
N THR A 281 -26.62 -12.42 25.64
CA THR A 281 -27.36 -13.62 26.03
C THR A 281 -28.58 -13.77 25.11
N ASP A 282 -29.02 -15.00 24.86
CA ASP A 282 -30.18 -15.26 23.99
C ASP A 282 -31.45 -14.56 24.49
N ALA A 283 -31.58 -14.39 25.82
CA ALA A 283 -32.66 -13.63 26.43
C ALA A 283 -32.63 -12.15 26.02
N LYS A 284 -31.45 -11.50 26.07
CA LYS A 284 -31.28 -10.09 25.66
C LYS A 284 -31.47 -9.90 24.16
N VAL A 285 -31.01 -10.84 23.35
CA VAL A 285 -31.22 -10.78 21.89
C VAL A 285 -32.72 -10.89 21.58
N ARG A 286 -33.43 -11.83 22.20
CA ARG A 286 -34.90 -11.93 22.07
C ARG A 286 -35.61 -10.65 22.52
N GLN A 287 -35.14 -10.01 23.60
CA GLN A 287 -35.68 -8.75 24.07
C GLN A 287 -35.50 -7.62 23.04
N LEU A 288 -34.33 -7.53 22.39
CA LEU A 288 -34.10 -6.56 21.32
C LEU A 288 -34.99 -6.82 20.09
N PHE A 289 -35.19 -8.08 19.70
CA PHE A 289 -36.11 -8.44 18.62
C PHE A 289 -37.55 -8.04 18.95
N ARG A 290 -37.99 -8.18 20.20
CA ARG A 290 -39.31 -7.69 20.65
C ARG A 290 -39.40 -6.18 20.59
N CYS A 291 -38.40 -5.45 21.11
CA CYS A 291 -38.40 -3.99 21.04
C CYS A 291 -38.41 -3.48 19.59
N MET A 292 -37.75 -4.19 18.67
CA MET A 292 -37.80 -3.89 17.23
C MET A 292 -39.20 -4.12 16.65
N ALA A 293 -39.84 -5.25 16.98
CA ALA A 293 -41.19 -5.58 16.50
C ALA A 293 -42.27 -4.64 17.07
N ASP A 294 -42.15 -4.30 18.35
CA ASP A 294 -43.12 -3.49 19.10
C ASP A 294 -42.83 -1.97 18.98
N GLY A 295 -41.76 -1.60 18.26
CA GLY A 295 -41.35 -0.19 18.07
C GLY A 295 -40.92 0.53 19.36
N GLN A 296 -40.54 -0.21 20.40
CA GLN A 296 -40.18 0.33 21.71
C GLN A 296 -38.81 1.01 21.70
N ILE A 297 -38.71 2.09 22.48
CA ILE A 297 -37.44 2.82 22.69
C ILE A 297 -36.60 2.08 23.73
N VAL A 298 -35.32 1.90 23.42
CA VAL A 298 -34.33 1.32 24.33
C VAL A 298 -33.32 2.37 24.75
N SER A 299 -33.10 2.49 26.05
CA SER A 299 -31.97 3.26 26.56
C SER A 299 -30.72 2.39 26.44
N ALA A 300 -29.82 2.74 25.53
CA ALA A 300 -28.65 1.93 25.20
C ALA A 300 -27.34 2.68 25.51
N THR A 301 -26.42 1.96 26.15
CA THR A 301 -25.07 2.41 26.44
C THR A 301 -24.13 1.82 25.39
N LEU A 302 -23.57 2.70 24.56
CA LEU A 302 -22.67 2.37 23.46
C LEU A 302 -21.26 2.83 23.78
N GLU A 303 -20.29 1.95 23.57
CA GLU A 303 -18.88 2.31 23.49
C GLU A 303 -18.60 2.68 22.03
N VAL A 304 -18.45 3.97 21.74
CA VAL A 304 -18.19 4.48 20.39
C VAL A 304 -16.71 4.79 20.28
N LYS A 305 -16.07 4.13 19.32
CA LYS A 305 -14.69 4.45 18.92
C LYS A 305 -14.76 5.52 17.84
N THR A 306 -14.23 6.69 18.16
CA THR A 306 -14.14 7.81 17.22
C THR A 306 -12.70 7.96 16.74
N ALA A 307 -12.53 8.25 15.45
CA ALA A 307 -11.29 8.83 14.91
C ALA A 307 -11.66 10.09 14.15
N ASP A 308 -10.94 11.17 14.42
CA ASP A 308 -11.07 12.46 13.74
C ASP A 308 -12.54 12.90 13.52
N LYS A 309 -13.37 12.78 14.58
CA LYS A 309 -14.81 13.12 14.64
C LYS A 309 -15.74 12.25 13.77
N ALA A 310 -15.24 11.24 13.08
CA ALA A 310 -16.04 10.21 12.41
C ALA A 310 -16.22 8.99 13.32
N GLN A 311 -17.43 8.42 13.35
CA GLN A 311 -17.71 7.19 14.09
C GLN A 311 -17.12 5.99 13.35
N LEU A 312 -16.06 5.38 13.88
CA LEU A 312 -15.42 4.21 13.29
C LEU A 312 -16.19 2.92 13.59
N SER A 313 -16.62 2.77 14.84
CA SER A 313 -17.38 1.59 15.28
C SER A 313 -18.05 1.83 16.62
N ALA A 314 -19.23 1.23 16.82
CA ALA A 314 -19.91 1.23 18.10
C ALA A 314 -20.05 -0.20 18.65
N ARG A 315 -19.86 -0.37 19.96
CA ARG A 315 -20.12 -1.62 20.68
C ARG A 315 -21.25 -1.40 21.69
N LEU A 316 -22.29 -2.22 21.62
CA LEU A 316 -23.37 -2.18 22.61
C LEU A 316 -22.89 -2.83 23.91
N LEU A 317 -22.86 -2.07 25.00
CA LEU A 317 -22.47 -2.57 26.33
C LEU A 317 -23.68 -3.10 27.08
N LYS A 318 -24.71 -2.27 27.21
CA LYS A 318 -25.94 -2.55 27.98
C LYS A 318 -27.12 -1.82 27.34
N PHE A 319 -28.33 -2.33 27.55
CA PHE A 319 -29.55 -1.62 27.21
C PHE A 319 -30.65 -1.92 28.25
N LYS A 320 -31.59 -1.00 28.40
CA LYS A 320 -32.83 -1.17 29.16
C LYS A 320 -34.01 -0.72 28.29
N VAL A 321 -35.11 -1.45 28.35
CA VAL A 321 -36.35 -1.07 27.67
C VAL A 321 -37.01 0.02 28.48
N LYS A 322 -37.33 1.15 27.84
CA LYS A 322 -38.09 2.22 28.49
C LYS A 322 -39.57 1.82 28.43
N GLN A 323 -40.20 1.62 29.58
CA GLN A 323 -41.65 1.47 29.61
C GLN A 323 -42.27 2.81 29.17
N PRO A 324 -43.34 2.80 28.35
CA PRO A 324 -44.06 4.02 28.03
C PRO A 324 -44.55 4.66 29.34
N ASP A 325 -44.32 5.97 29.47
CA ASP A 325 -44.69 6.77 30.63
C ASP A 325 -46.18 6.56 30.97
N GLN A 326 -46.46 6.01 32.16
CA GLN A 326 -47.73 6.20 32.82
C GLN A 326 -47.71 7.57 33.47
N SER A 327 -47.93 8.62 32.68
CA SER A 327 -48.16 9.97 33.20
C SER A 327 -49.14 10.73 32.30
N ALA A 328 -50.36 10.22 32.25
CA ALA A 328 -51.54 10.96 31.81
C ALA A 328 -52.74 10.37 32.58
N ASP A 329 -52.83 10.72 33.86
CA ASP A 329 -54.08 10.81 34.66
C ASP A 329 -53.71 10.96 36.14
N GLU A 330 -53.49 12.21 36.57
CA GLU A 330 -53.75 12.69 37.93
C GLU A 330 -53.44 14.19 37.96
N VAL A 331 -54.43 15.02 37.61
CA VAL A 331 -54.90 16.15 38.43
C VAL A 331 -56.30 16.49 37.92
N ALA A 332 -57.29 16.25 38.78
CA ALA A 332 -58.66 16.73 38.68
C ALA A 332 -58.77 18.24 38.94
#